data_AF-A0A3P6SZV5-F1
#
_entry.id   AF-A0A3P6SZV5-F1
#
_cell.length_a   1.000
_cell.length_b   1.000
_cell.length_c   1.000
_cell.angle_alpha   90.00
_cell.angle_beta   90.00
_cell.angle_gamma   90.00
#
_symmetry.space_group_name_H-M   'P 1'
#
loop_
_entity.id
_entity.type
_entity.pdbx_description
1 polymer ?
#
loop_
_entity_poly.entity_id
_entity_poly.type
_entity_poly.pdbx_seq_one_letter_code
_entity_poly.pdbx_strand_id
1 'polypeptide(L)'
;MRRNRLFYSKTYQSDDLFKPSNEIVEFHKRYAIERLFLEFIDERFKFENNELPAERVDDRLPLDTTVPIDDDFDYSAIEKDLFSEGECSALAIAAIFETRTVQQKQLLIDLTDRMASRYKIQALYHSLTCSPDITSPKCPHHSVTVSIDRSSCGTFLTDPQPNSCVLIFCIS
;
A
#
# COMPACT_ATOMS: atom_id res chain seq x y z
N MET A 1 8.02 -1.88 -0.30
CA MET A 1 9.23 -1.59 -1.09
C MET A 1 9.37 -0.13 -1.58
N ARG A 2 8.29 0.63 -1.81
CA ARG A 2 8.39 2.00 -2.37
C ARG A 2 9.17 3.01 -1.52
N ARG A 3 9.06 2.96 -0.18
CA ARG A 3 9.91 3.77 0.72
C ARG A 3 11.39 3.42 0.62
N ASN A 4 11.72 2.14 0.42
CA ASN A 4 13.11 1.71 0.21
C ASN A 4 13.64 2.27 -1.11
N ARG A 5 12.83 2.24 -2.19
CA ARG A 5 13.19 2.89 -3.45
C ARG A 5 13.47 4.37 -3.23
N LEU A 6 12.57 5.12 -2.57
CA LEU A 6 12.81 6.54 -2.28
C LEU A 6 14.11 6.77 -1.50
N PHE A 7 14.38 5.97 -0.46
CA PHE A 7 15.61 6.05 0.33
C PHE A 7 16.86 5.82 -0.54
N TYR A 8 16.87 4.77 -1.35
CA TYR A 8 17.99 4.43 -2.21
C TYR A 8 18.16 5.42 -3.37
N SER A 9 17.07 5.95 -3.94
CA SER A 9 17.11 7.03 -4.93
C SER A 9 17.81 8.27 -4.35
N LYS A 10 17.48 8.68 -3.11
CA LYS A 10 18.14 9.83 -2.45
C LYS A 10 19.60 9.58 -2.15
N THR A 11 19.93 8.34 -1.74
CA THR A 11 21.29 7.97 -1.31
C THR A 11 22.25 7.86 -2.49
N TYR A 12 21.82 7.22 -3.57
CA TYR A 12 22.70 6.89 -4.70
C TYR A 12 22.52 7.78 -5.93
N GLN A 13 21.43 8.56 -5.99
CA GLN A 13 21.15 9.54 -7.06
C GLN A 13 21.25 8.94 -8.48
N SER A 14 20.90 7.66 -8.61
CA SER A 14 20.95 6.93 -9.88
C SER A 14 19.62 6.21 -10.10
N ASP A 15 18.93 6.59 -11.17
CA ASP A 15 17.66 5.96 -11.57
C ASP A 15 17.88 4.57 -12.17
N ASP A 16 19.09 4.27 -12.65
CA ASP A 16 19.44 2.99 -13.26
C ASP A 16 19.38 1.84 -12.23
N LEU A 17 19.51 2.14 -10.94
CA LEU A 17 19.34 1.16 -9.85
C LEU A 17 17.94 0.53 -9.80
N PHE A 18 16.94 1.19 -10.37
CA PHE A 18 15.55 0.74 -10.38
C PHE A 18 15.06 0.35 -11.77
N LYS A 19 15.93 0.44 -12.79
CA LYS A 19 15.61 -0.06 -14.12
C LYS A 19 15.88 -1.57 -14.14
N PRO A 20 14.87 -2.40 -14.38
CA PRO A 20 15.09 -3.83 -14.54
C PRO A 20 16.01 -4.08 -15.75
N SER A 21 16.80 -5.15 -15.70
CA SER A 21 17.57 -5.57 -16.87
C SER A 21 16.64 -6.02 -18.00
N ASN A 22 17.11 -5.92 -19.25
CA ASN A 22 16.33 -6.34 -20.42
C ASN A 22 15.85 -7.80 -20.31
N GLU A 23 16.69 -8.68 -19.75
CA GLU A 23 16.34 -10.09 -19.52
C GLU A 23 15.13 -10.26 -18.60
N ILE A 24 15.06 -9.48 -17.51
CA ILE A 24 13.92 -9.51 -16.58
C ILE A 24 12.67 -8.92 -17.24
N VAL A 25 12.83 -7.87 -18.03
CA VAL A 25 11.73 -7.25 -18.79
C VAL A 25 11.13 -8.23 -19.80
N GLU A 26 11.98 -8.93 -20.57
CA GLU A 26 11.53 -9.95 -21.52
C GLU A 26 10.84 -11.12 -20.84
N PHE A 27 11.41 -11.60 -19.73
CA PHE A 27 10.79 -12.62 -18.90
C PHE A 27 9.39 -12.20 -18.43
N HIS A 28 9.27 -10.98 -17.88
CA HIS A 28 8.00 -10.45 -17.39
C HIS A 28 6.96 -10.32 -18.51
N LYS A 29 7.36 -9.78 -19.67
CA LYS A 29 6.50 -9.68 -20.86
C LYS A 29 5.96 -11.06 -21.27
N ARG A 30 6.85 -12.05 -21.39
CA ARG A 30 6.44 -13.41 -21.75
C ARG A 30 5.45 -13.99 -20.73
N TYR A 31 5.76 -13.85 -19.44
CA TYR A 31 4.92 -14.34 -18.36
C TYR A 31 3.53 -13.68 -18.35
N ALA A 32 3.47 -12.36 -18.55
CA ALA A 32 2.21 -11.62 -18.58
C ALA A 32 1.34 -12.01 -19.79
N ILE A 33 1.94 -12.15 -20.98
CA ILE A 33 1.25 -12.59 -22.19
C ILE A 33 0.74 -14.03 -22.04
N GLU A 34 1.56 -14.92 -21.48
CA GLU A 34 1.16 -16.31 -21.23
C GLU A 34 -0.02 -16.37 -20.26
N ARG A 35 0.01 -15.59 -19.17
CA ARG A 35 -1.10 -15.52 -18.21
C ARG A 35 -2.38 -15.01 -18.88
N LEU A 36 -2.29 -13.94 -19.67
CA LEU A 36 -3.42 -13.38 -20.40
C LEU A 36 -4.03 -14.40 -21.38
N PHE A 37 -3.18 -15.16 -22.07
CA PHE A 37 -3.63 -16.22 -22.96
C PHE A 37 -4.34 -17.35 -22.19
N LEU A 38 -3.79 -17.78 -21.06
CA LEU A 38 -4.43 -18.80 -20.21
C LEU A 38 -5.77 -18.33 -19.64
N GLU A 39 -5.86 -17.06 -19.20
CA GLU A 39 -7.11 -16.44 -18.76
C GLU A 39 -8.15 -16.44 -19.89
N PHE A 40 -7.76 -16.07 -21.11
CA PHE A 40 -8.65 -16.15 -22.28
C PHE A 40 -9.13 -17.58 -22.55
N ILE A 41 -8.24 -18.57 -22.51
CA ILE A 41 -8.62 -19.98 -22.74
C ILE A 41 -9.58 -20.46 -21.64
N ASP A 42 -9.28 -20.17 -20.38
CA ASP A 42 -10.13 -20.56 -19.26
C ASP A 42 -11.52 -19.90 -19.35
N GLU A 43 -11.60 -18.62 -19.73
CA GLU A 43 -12.89 -17.93 -19.89
C GLU A 43 -13.70 -18.40 -21.10
N ARG A 44 -13.05 -18.80 -22.21
CA ARG A 44 -13.74 -19.11 -23.48
C ARG A 44 -14.00 -20.57 -23.74
N PHE A 45 -13.15 -21.43 -23.20
CA PHE A 45 -13.25 -22.87 -23.40
C PHE A 45 -13.71 -23.59 -22.14
N LYS A 46 -14.14 -22.85 -21.11
CA LYS A 46 -14.87 -23.43 -19.98
C LYS A 46 -16.17 -24.05 -20.45
N PHE A 47 -16.31 -25.35 -20.25
CA PHE A 47 -17.56 -26.04 -20.56
C PHE A 47 -18.42 -26.10 -19.29
N GLU A 48 -19.47 -25.28 -19.23
CA GLU A 48 -20.39 -25.21 -18.09
C GLU A 48 -21.84 -25.33 -18.59
N ASN A 49 -22.70 -26.02 -17.85
CA ASN A 49 -24.11 -26.24 -18.22
C ASN A 49 -24.31 -26.88 -19.62
N ASN A 50 -23.38 -27.76 -20.03
CA ASN A 50 -23.34 -28.40 -21.35
C ASN A 50 -23.17 -27.45 -22.55
N GLU A 51 -22.75 -26.20 -22.32
CA GLU A 51 -22.55 -25.22 -23.37
C GLU A 51 -21.21 -24.49 -23.22
N LEU A 52 -20.72 -23.94 -24.32
CA LEU A 52 -19.60 -23.01 -24.30
C LEU A 52 -20.14 -21.58 -24.10
N PRO A 53 -19.36 -20.69 -23.48
CA PRO A 53 -19.66 -19.27 -23.38
C PRO A 53 -19.90 -18.66 -24.76
N ALA A 54 -20.87 -17.74 -24.84
CA ALA A 54 -21.14 -17.01 -26.09
C ALA A 54 -19.92 -16.17 -26.52
N GLU A 55 -19.65 -16.16 -27.83
CA GLU A 55 -18.63 -15.30 -28.45
C GLU A 55 -18.94 -13.82 -28.15
N ARG A 56 -17.94 -13.06 -27.69
CA ARG A 56 -18.02 -11.59 -27.58
C ARG A 56 -17.36 -10.96 -28.80
N VAL A 57 -17.72 -9.71 -29.09
CA VAL A 57 -17.10 -8.94 -30.19
C VAL A 57 -15.58 -8.86 -30.05
N ASP A 58 -15.09 -8.78 -28.82
CA ASP A 58 -13.66 -8.67 -28.49
C ASP A 58 -12.86 -9.93 -28.84
N ASP A 59 -13.49 -11.11 -28.96
CA ASP A 59 -12.79 -12.37 -29.31
C ASP A 59 -12.25 -12.35 -30.75
N ARG A 60 -12.73 -11.42 -31.57
CA ARG A 60 -12.29 -11.21 -32.95
C ARG A 60 -11.12 -10.24 -33.06
N LEU A 61 -10.76 -9.59 -31.96
CA LEU A 61 -9.67 -8.63 -31.93
C LEU A 61 -8.35 -9.37 -31.65
N PRO A 62 -7.23 -8.91 -32.21
CA PRO A 62 -5.92 -9.40 -31.83
C PRO A 62 -5.70 -9.23 -30.32
N LEU A 63 -5.06 -10.22 -29.69
CA LEU A 63 -4.70 -10.15 -28.29
C LEU A 63 -3.79 -8.93 -28.04
N ASP A 64 -4.19 -8.05 -27.13
CA ASP A 64 -3.35 -6.94 -26.72
C ASP A 64 -2.16 -7.47 -25.92
N THR A 65 -0.96 -7.29 -26.47
CA THR A 65 0.31 -7.74 -25.85
C THR A 65 1.06 -6.58 -25.22
N THR A 66 0.41 -5.43 -25.04
CA THR A 66 0.97 -4.27 -24.38
C THR A 66 1.10 -4.55 -22.87
N VAL A 67 2.31 -4.88 -22.44
CA VAL A 67 2.63 -5.09 -21.02
C VAL A 67 3.30 -3.83 -20.48
N PRO A 68 2.67 -3.10 -19.53
CA PRO A 68 3.28 -1.94 -18.91
C PRO A 68 4.49 -2.38 -18.06
N ILE A 69 5.66 -1.80 -18.34
CA ILE A 69 6.91 -2.08 -17.62
C ILE A 69 7.26 -0.92 -16.68
N ASP A 70 6.75 0.27 -16.98
CA ASP A 70 7.11 1.49 -16.27
C ASP A 70 6.47 1.55 -14.88
N ASP A 71 7.23 2.04 -13.91
CA ASP A 71 6.71 2.36 -12.58
C ASP A 71 6.02 3.72 -12.62
N ASP A 72 4.70 3.70 -12.73
CA ASP A 72 3.82 4.88 -12.79
C ASP A 72 3.64 5.59 -11.43
N PHE A 73 4.30 5.11 -10.39
CA PHE A 73 4.06 5.57 -9.04
C PHE A 73 4.68 6.95 -8.80
N ASP A 74 3.86 7.90 -8.33
CA ASP A 74 4.31 9.23 -7.94
C ASP A 74 5.07 9.19 -6.60
N TYR A 75 6.40 9.09 -6.67
CA TYR A 75 7.27 9.08 -5.50
C TYR A 75 7.27 10.41 -4.73
N SER A 76 6.86 11.53 -5.34
CA SER A 76 6.73 12.81 -4.64
C SER A 76 5.63 12.78 -3.58
N ALA A 77 4.62 11.92 -3.76
CA ALA A 77 3.57 11.74 -2.77
C ALA A 77 4.09 11.12 -1.47
N ILE A 78 5.12 10.26 -1.52
CA ILE A 78 5.75 9.67 -0.33
C ILE A 78 6.57 10.70 0.44
N GLU A 79 7.14 11.70 -0.24
CA GLU A 79 7.92 12.75 0.41
C GLU A 79 7.08 13.70 1.27
N LYS A 80 5.78 13.79 0.98
CA LYS A 80 4.84 14.58 1.78
C LYS A 80 4.64 13.91 3.13
N ASP A 81 4.53 14.72 4.18
CA ASP A 81 4.23 14.22 5.52
C ASP A 81 2.88 13.50 5.54
N LEU A 82 2.83 12.37 6.24
CA LEU A 82 1.59 11.59 6.39
C LEU A 82 0.61 12.30 7.32
N PHE A 83 1.13 13.03 8.31
CA PHE A 83 0.39 13.80 9.29
C PHE A 83 0.94 15.23 9.34
N SER A 84 0.07 16.18 9.61
CA SER A 84 0.48 17.48 10.14
C SER A 84 0.72 17.42 11.65
N GLU A 85 1.49 18.36 12.19
CA GLU A 85 1.74 18.46 13.64
C GLU A 85 0.42 18.59 14.45
N GLY A 86 -0.56 19.30 13.89
CA GLY A 86 -1.89 19.44 14.48
C GLY A 86 -2.68 18.13 14.52
N GLU A 87 -2.62 17.34 13.44
CA GLU A 87 -3.25 16.01 13.38
C GLU A 87 -2.61 15.05 14.40
N CYS A 88 -1.27 15.01 14.51
CA CYS A 88 -0.60 14.20 15.52
C CYS A 88 -0.98 14.61 16.94
N SER A 89 -1.00 15.91 17.25
CA SER A 89 -1.39 16.41 18.57
C SER A 89 -2.82 16.01 18.93
N ALA A 90 -3.74 16.13 17.97
CA ALA A 90 -5.13 15.73 18.16
C ALA A 90 -5.28 14.21 18.41
N LEU A 91 -4.50 13.39 17.71
CA LEU A 91 -4.49 11.93 17.90
C LEU A 91 -3.81 11.51 19.20
N ALA A 92 -2.73 12.18 19.61
CA ALA A 92 -2.04 11.90 20.87
C ALA A 92 -2.97 12.18 22.06
N ILE A 93 -3.72 13.29 22.03
CA ILE A 93 -4.76 13.60 23.03
C ILE A 93 -5.82 12.48 23.02
N ALA A 94 -6.32 12.08 21.84
CA ALA A 94 -7.32 11.03 21.74
C ALA A 94 -6.84 9.67 22.30
N ALA A 95 -5.54 9.38 22.13
CA ALA A 95 -4.90 8.17 22.62
C ALA A 95 -4.72 8.19 24.15
N ILE A 96 -4.28 9.32 24.71
CA ILE A 96 -4.04 9.48 26.16
C ILE A 96 -5.34 9.43 26.96
N PHE A 97 -6.38 10.12 26.49
CA PHE A 97 -7.66 10.20 27.19
C PHE A 97 -8.63 9.08 26.81
N GLU A 98 -8.21 8.14 25.95
CA GLU A 98 -9.01 7.03 25.42
C GLU A 98 -10.40 7.46 24.88
N THR A 99 -10.54 8.73 24.51
CA THR A 99 -11.79 9.35 24.09
C THR A 99 -11.61 9.97 22.72
N ARG A 100 -12.56 9.67 21.83
CA ARG A 100 -12.52 10.12 20.43
C ARG A 100 -13.73 10.96 20.11
N THR A 101 -13.48 12.23 19.86
CA THR A 101 -14.46 13.14 19.27
C THR A 101 -14.83 12.70 17.85
N VAL A 102 -15.96 13.20 17.33
CA VAL A 102 -16.39 12.95 15.95
C VAL A 102 -15.30 13.38 14.96
N GLN A 103 -14.64 14.51 15.20
CA GLN A 103 -13.55 15.02 14.36
C GLN A 103 -12.35 14.07 14.34
N GLN A 104 -11.94 13.54 15.50
CA GLN A 104 -10.82 12.57 15.58
C GLN A 104 -11.15 11.24 14.90
N LYS A 105 -12.42 10.79 14.94
CA LYS A 105 -12.85 9.59 14.20
C LYS A 105 -12.77 9.82 12.69
N GLN A 106 -13.22 10.98 12.21
CA GLN A 106 -13.11 11.33 10.80
C GLN A 106 -11.64 11.39 10.37
N LEU A 107 -10.79 12.01 11.19
CA LEU A 107 -9.35 12.07 10.92
C LEU A 107 -8.72 10.68 10.76
N LEU A 108 -9.10 9.69 11.56
CA LEU A 108 -8.60 8.32 11.41
C LEU A 108 -9.02 7.68 10.08
N ILE A 109 -10.23 7.97 9.60
CA ILE A 109 -10.70 7.50 8.28
C ILE A 109 -9.87 8.15 7.18
N ASP A 110 -9.77 9.48 7.20
CA ASP A 110 -9.03 10.25 6.20
C ASP A 110 -7.55 9.84 6.15
N LEU A 111 -6.94 9.52 7.30
CA LEU A 111 -5.57 9.02 7.39
C LEU A 111 -5.42 7.59 6.85
N THR A 112 -6.42 6.74 7.08
CA THR A 112 -6.44 5.39 6.50
C THR A 112 -6.50 5.48 4.98
N ASP A 113 -7.36 6.35 4.44
CA ASP A 113 -7.47 6.59 3.01
C ASP A 113 -6.20 7.24 2.44
N ARG A 114 -5.60 8.17 3.17
CA ARG A 114 -4.31 8.79 2.80
C ARG A 114 -3.19 7.76 2.77
N MET A 115 -3.14 6.84 3.74
CA MET A 115 -2.18 5.73 3.77
C MET A 115 -2.41 4.78 2.58
N ALA A 116 -3.65 4.38 2.33
CA ALA A 116 -4.01 3.47 1.25
C ALA A 116 -3.68 4.06 -0.12
N SER A 117 -4.12 5.28 -0.39
CA SER A 117 -3.90 5.98 -1.67
C SER A 117 -2.42 6.28 -1.90
N ARG A 118 -1.73 6.87 -0.91
CA ARG A 118 -0.33 7.28 -1.04
C ARG A 118 0.59 6.09 -1.27
N TYR A 119 0.32 4.95 -0.65
CA TYR A 119 1.19 3.78 -0.78
C TYR A 119 0.63 2.73 -1.75
N LYS A 120 -0.49 2.99 -2.46
CA LYS A 120 -1.32 2.03 -3.22
C LYS A 120 -1.38 0.65 -2.53
N ILE A 121 -1.80 0.64 -1.25
CA ILE A 121 -1.98 -0.57 -0.42
C ILE A 121 -3.39 -0.59 0.16
N GLN A 122 -3.88 -1.77 0.55
CA GLN A 122 -5.07 -1.84 1.40
C GLN A 122 -4.64 -1.67 2.85
N ALA A 123 -4.91 -0.49 3.42
CA ALA A 123 -4.64 -0.19 4.81
C ALA A 123 -5.94 -0.22 5.62
N LEU A 124 -5.90 -0.84 6.79
CA LEU A 124 -6.99 -0.87 7.75
C LEU A 124 -6.50 -0.31 9.08
N TYR A 125 -7.23 0.65 9.64
CA TYR A 125 -6.98 1.12 10.99
C TYR A 125 -7.11 -0.04 11.99
N HIS A 126 -6.11 -0.20 12.86
CA HIS A 126 -6.12 -1.23 13.91
C HIS A 126 -6.25 -0.59 15.30
N SER A 127 -5.26 0.18 15.73
CA SER A 127 -5.23 0.75 17.08
C SER A 127 -4.51 2.10 17.13
N LEU A 128 -4.85 2.87 18.16
CA LEU A 128 -4.26 4.17 18.50
C LEU A 128 -4.02 4.12 20.00
N THR A 129 -2.76 4.20 20.44
CA THR A 129 -2.38 3.98 21.84
C THR A 129 -1.13 4.77 22.23
N CYS A 130 -1.08 5.22 23.48
CA CYS A 130 0.12 5.73 24.14
C CYS A 130 0.53 4.86 25.35
N SER A 131 -0.03 3.66 25.46
CA SER A 131 0.17 2.78 26.62
C SER A 131 1.63 2.34 26.73
N PRO A 132 2.18 2.18 27.95
CA PRO A 132 3.49 1.55 28.15
C PRO A 132 3.53 0.11 27.60
N ASP A 133 2.40 -0.59 27.63
CA ASP A 133 2.26 -1.97 27.17
C ASP A 133 1.68 -2.00 25.75
N ILE A 134 2.51 -1.63 24.77
CA ILE A 134 2.13 -1.74 23.36
C ILE A 134 2.33 -3.19 22.93
N THR A 135 1.24 -3.95 22.91
CA THR A 135 1.24 -5.30 22.35
C THR A 135 1.35 -5.24 20.83
N SER A 136 2.17 -6.12 20.25
CA SER A 136 2.29 -6.25 18.80
C SER A 136 0.92 -6.60 18.19
N PRO A 137 0.44 -5.84 17.18
CA PRO A 137 -0.87 -6.08 16.59
C PRO A 137 -0.91 -7.44 15.91
N LYS A 138 -2.00 -8.19 16.11
CA LYS A 138 -2.25 -9.44 15.37
C LYS A 138 -2.86 -9.11 14.01
N CYS A 139 -2.04 -8.61 13.09
CA CYS A 139 -2.44 -8.41 11.70
C CYS A 139 -2.27 -9.71 10.89
N PRO A 140 -3.14 -9.99 9.90
CA PRO A 140 -3.06 -11.22 9.09
C PRO A 140 -1.76 -11.35 8.29
N HIS A 141 -1.28 -10.23 7.73
CA HIS A 141 -0.06 -10.18 6.93
C HIS A 141 0.99 -9.31 7.61
N HIS A 142 0.86 -7.99 7.51
CA HIS A 142 1.83 -7.04 8.04
C HIS A 142 1.13 -5.90 8.79
N SER A 143 1.81 -5.37 9.81
CA SER A 143 1.45 -4.13 10.48
C SER A 143 2.37 -3.00 10.05
N VAL A 144 1.82 -1.79 10.05
CA VAL A 144 2.59 -0.57 9.94
C VAL A 144 2.29 0.31 11.14
N THR A 145 3.34 0.61 11.88
CA THR A 145 3.30 1.47 13.07
C THR A 145 3.85 2.83 12.71
N VAL A 146 3.13 3.88 13.07
CA VAL A 146 3.56 5.26 12.86
C VAL A 146 3.52 6.02 14.18
N SER A 147 4.61 6.69 14.52
CA SER A 147 4.68 7.56 15.69
C SER A 147 3.80 8.78 15.49
N ILE A 148 3.06 9.14 16.53
CA ILE A 148 2.29 10.37 16.63
C ILE A 148 2.81 11.25 17.79
N ASP A 149 3.99 10.93 18.32
CA ASP A 149 4.67 11.77 19.29
C ASP A 149 5.06 13.10 18.67
N ARG A 150 5.11 14.15 19.47
CA ARG A 150 5.43 15.50 18.97
C ARG A 150 6.81 15.57 18.32
N SER A 151 7.78 14.83 18.84
CA SER A 151 9.17 14.83 18.34
C SER A 151 9.39 13.99 17.08
N SER A 152 8.49 13.08 16.77
CA SER A 152 8.64 12.09 15.69
C SER A 152 7.34 11.85 14.92
N CYS A 153 6.45 12.85 14.91
CA CYS A 153 5.15 12.78 14.26
C CYS A 153 5.28 12.33 12.81
N GLY A 154 4.52 11.30 12.44
CA GLY A 154 4.53 10.72 11.09
C GLY A 154 5.71 9.81 10.78
N THR A 155 6.61 9.58 11.73
CA THR A 155 7.74 8.67 11.54
C THR A 155 7.28 7.23 11.65
N PHE A 156 7.52 6.45 10.61
CA PHE A 156 7.27 5.01 10.63
C PHE A 156 8.27 4.31 11.56
N LEU A 157 7.75 3.47 12.44
CA LEU A 157 8.54 2.70 13.39
C LEU A 157 8.61 1.23 12.94
N THR A 158 9.76 0.60 13.17
CA THR A 158 9.92 -0.85 13.00
C THR A 158 9.12 -1.59 14.07
N ASP A 159 9.23 -1.11 15.31
CA ASP A 159 8.52 -1.65 16.48
C ASP A 159 7.99 -0.50 17.34
N PRO A 160 6.84 -0.69 18.00
CA PRO A 160 6.33 0.30 18.94
C PRO A 160 7.27 0.42 20.14
N GLN A 161 7.66 1.66 20.47
CA GLN A 161 8.52 1.92 21.62
C GLN A 161 7.68 2.08 22.90
N PRO A 162 8.14 1.58 24.06
CA PRO A 162 7.45 1.81 25.31
C PRO A 162 7.38 3.32 25.61
N ASN A 163 6.23 3.77 26.14
CA ASN A 163 5.93 5.18 26.43
C ASN A 163 5.89 6.10 25.19
N SER A 164 5.68 5.54 24.00
CA SER A 164 5.45 6.31 22.78
C SER A 164 3.98 6.26 22.38
N CYS A 165 3.48 7.34 21.78
CA CYS A 165 2.17 7.37 21.16
C CYS A 165 2.28 6.89 19.71
N VAL A 166 1.51 5.85 19.37
CA VAL A 166 1.54 5.23 18.05
C VAL A 166 0.15 5.03 17.46
N LEU A 167 0.10 5.13 16.13
CA LEU A 167 -1.02 4.71 15.29
C LEU A 167 -0.61 3.48 14.50
N ILE A 168 -1.44 2.44 14.55
CA ILE A 168 -1.15 1.14 13.93
C ILE A 168 -2.19 0.84 12.86
N PHE A 169 -1.70 0.46 11.68
CA PHE A 169 -2.48 -0.05 10.56
C PHE A 169 -2.15 -1.51 10.29
N CYS A 170 -3.15 -2.31 9.94
CA CYS A 170 -2.94 -3.61 9.32
C CYS A 170 -3.01 -3.46 7.79
N ILE A 171 -2.13 -4.17 7.09
CA ILE A 171 -2.06 -4.16 5.61
C ILE A 171 -2.49 -5.54 5.09
N SER A 172 -3.30 -5.55 4.04
CA SER A 172 -3.66 -6.72 3.24
C SER A 172 -3.16 -6.63 1.80
#